data_AF-A0A5B7J820-F1
#
_entry.id   AF-A0A5B7J820-F1
#
_cell.length_a   1.000
_cell.length_b   1.000
_cell.length_c   1.000
_cell.angle_alpha   90.00
_cell.angle_beta   90.00
_cell.angle_gamma   90.00
#
_symmetry.space_group_name_H-M   'P 1'
#
loop_
_entity.id
_entity.type
_entity.pdbx_description
1 polymer ?
#
loop_
_entity_poly.entity_id
_entity_poly.type
_entity_poly.pdbx_seq_one_letter_code
_entity_poly.pdbx_strand_id
1 'polypeptide(L)'
;MHQQAAFSRLRRQCLDAFRRSRARARRILREAQRASWKSYVFSINVRTHLQDVFKKVRRIAEKYSAPSPPVLLLSAGRTVAHPKTIADLFTEHFASVYRKDPAAPGALHRQSMESLGVNFSSTGGESYNVPFSVSELRTAFSHCHDASPNPDDIPYAFLRHMSDSAFTFSLNFYNMIWHTGEFPSSWA
;
A
#
# COMPACT_ATOMS: atom_id res chain seq x y z
N MET A 1 41.85 -13.44 63.36
CA MET A 1 40.41 -13.10 63.40
C MET A 1 40.05 -11.79 62.67
N HIS A 2 40.86 -10.72 62.72
CA HIS A 2 40.51 -9.42 62.09
C HIS A 2 40.39 -9.44 60.55
N GLN A 3 41.17 -10.26 59.83
CA GLN A 3 41.13 -10.29 58.36
C GLN A 3 39.86 -10.96 57.77
N GLN A 4 39.32 -11.99 58.43
CA GLN A 4 38.06 -12.65 58.00
C GLN A 4 36.82 -11.77 58.25
N ALA A 5 36.84 -10.96 59.32
CA ALA A 5 35.78 -9.98 59.60
C ALA A 5 35.77 -8.83 58.58
N ALA A 6 36.94 -8.41 58.10
CA ALA A 6 37.06 -7.39 57.05
C ALA A 6 36.53 -7.89 55.69
N PHE A 7 36.90 -9.12 55.29
CA PHE A 7 36.44 -9.73 54.03
C PHE A 7 34.91 -9.94 53.99
N SER A 8 34.32 -10.37 55.09
CA SER A 8 32.86 -10.56 55.18
C SER A 8 32.10 -9.23 55.15
N ARG A 9 32.64 -8.16 55.74
CA ARG A 9 32.10 -6.79 55.60
C ARG A 9 32.16 -6.29 54.16
N LEU A 10 33.30 -6.44 53.48
CA LEU A 10 33.47 -6.02 52.09
C LEU A 10 32.51 -6.76 51.15
N ARG A 11 32.34 -8.07 51.34
CA ARG A 11 31.39 -8.89 50.56
C ARG A 11 29.94 -8.44 50.72
N ARG A 12 29.51 -8.08 51.96
CA ARG A 12 28.17 -7.53 52.21
C ARG A 12 27.97 -6.19 51.51
N GLN A 13 28.95 -5.29 51.61
CA GLN A 13 28.90 -3.99 50.91
C GLN A 13 28.79 -4.14 49.40
N CYS A 14 29.53 -5.06 48.79
CA CYS A 14 29.43 -5.35 47.35
C CYS A 14 28.05 -5.91 46.95
N LEU A 15 27.48 -6.82 47.74
CA LEU A 15 26.15 -7.36 47.52
C LEU A 15 25.06 -6.29 47.62
N ASP A 16 25.17 -5.38 48.58
CA ASP A 16 24.25 -4.26 48.74
C ASP A 16 24.36 -3.26 47.58
N ALA A 17 25.59 -2.97 47.12
CA ALA A 17 25.81 -2.15 45.93
C ALA A 17 25.19 -2.78 44.66
N PHE A 18 25.36 -4.09 44.46
CA PHE A 18 24.74 -4.82 43.36
C PHE A 18 23.21 -4.78 43.42
N ARG A 19 22.62 -5.02 44.59
CA ARG A 19 21.16 -4.94 44.80
C ARG A 19 20.62 -3.54 44.49
N ARG A 20 21.31 -2.49 44.94
CA ARG A 20 20.97 -1.09 44.62
C ARG A 20 21.04 -0.80 43.12
N SER A 21 22.10 -1.25 42.44
CA SER A 21 22.26 -1.08 40.99
C SER A 21 21.20 -1.84 40.19
N ARG A 22 20.88 -3.08 40.57
CA ARG A 22 19.80 -3.87 39.97
C ARG A 22 18.44 -3.20 40.18
N ALA A 23 18.17 -2.64 41.36
CA ALA A 23 16.96 -1.89 41.64
C ALA A 23 16.85 -0.63 40.76
N ARG A 24 17.94 0.12 40.61
CA ARG A 24 18.02 1.28 39.69
C ARG A 24 17.77 0.87 38.24
N ALA A 25 18.43 -0.17 37.73
CA ALA A 25 18.24 -0.65 36.36
C ALA A 25 16.78 -1.06 36.10
N ARG A 26 16.15 -1.80 37.04
CA ARG A 26 14.74 -2.17 36.96
C ARG A 26 13.81 -0.97 37.00
N ARG A 27 14.14 0.06 37.79
CA ARG A 27 13.37 1.31 37.84
C ARG A 27 13.44 2.04 36.50
N ILE A 28 14.64 2.23 35.95
CA ILE A 28 14.86 2.88 34.65
C ILE A 28 14.11 2.15 33.54
N LEU A 29 14.19 0.81 33.50
CA LEU A 29 13.48 0.02 32.50
C LEU A 29 11.96 0.21 32.58
N ARG A 30 11.38 0.21 33.80
CA ARG A 30 9.94 0.42 34.00
C ARG A 30 9.51 1.85 33.72
N GLU A 31 10.37 2.84 33.94
CA GLU A 31 10.12 4.23 33.58
C GLU A 31 10.12 4.39 32.06
N ALA A 32 11.13 3.84 31.37
CA ALA A 32 11.21 3.83 29.91
C ALA A 32 10.03 3.09 29.26
N GLN A 33 9.66 1.92 29.77
CA GLN A 33 8.49 1.16 29.30
C GLN A 33 7.19 1.95 29.47
N ARG A 34 6.98 2.60 30.64
CA ARG A 34 5.79 3.44 30.86
C ARG A 34 5.77 4.67 29.96
N ALA A 35 6.91 5.32 29.74
CA ALA A 35 7.00 6.46 28.83
C ALA A 35 6.69 6.05 27.39
N SER A 36 7.27 4.94 26.92
CA SER A 36 7.00 4.37 25.59
C SER A 36 5.52 4.01 25.43
N TRP A 37 4.92 3.33 26.42
CA TRP A 37 3.50 2.98 26.40
C TRP A 37 2.59 4.21 26.33
N LYS A 38 2.85 5.22 27.16
CA LYS A 38 2.09 6.49 27.12
C LYS A 38 2.18 7.13 25.74
N SER A 39 3.40 7.28 25.20
CA SER A 39 3.62 7.85 23.87
C SER A 39 2.86 7.07 22.77
N TYR A 40 2.90 5.73 22.84
CA TYR A 40 2.17 4.87 21.91
C TYR A 40 0.66 5.08 21.98
N VAL A 41 0.06 5.14 23.17
CA VAL A 41 -1.39 5.39 23.33
C VAL A 41 -1.75 6.82 22.87
N PHE A 42 -0.96 7.83 23.24
CA PHE A 42 -1.17 9.22 22.81
C PHE A 42 -1.06 9.43 21.31
N SER A 43 -0.33 8.56 20.60
CA SER A 43 -0.25 8.62 19.14
C SER A 43 -1.56 8.25 18.44
N ILE A 44 -2.56 7.71 19.15
CA ILE A 44 -3.93 7.51 18.68
C ILE A 44 -4.71 8.80 18.99
N ASN A 45 -4.91 9.64 17.98
CA ASN A 45 -5.63 10.91 18.12
C ASN A 45 -6.63 11.10 16.98
N VAL A 46 -7.37 12.21 17.01
CA VAL A 46 -8.45 12.53 16.04
C VAL A 46 -7.97 12.54 14.59
N ARG A 47 -6.67 12.76 14.33
CA ARG A 47 -6.08 12.76 12.98
C ARG A 47 -5.60 11.37 12.53
N THR A 48 -5.73 10.35 13.37
CA THR A 48 -5.30 8.99 13.03
C THR A 48 -6.35 8.31 12.17
N HIS A 49 -5.94 7.81 11.01
CA HIS A 49 -6.86 7.11 10.10
C HIS A 49 -7.45 5.86 10.77
N LEU A 50 -8.73 5.57 10.50
CA LEU A 50 -9.50 4.52 11.19
C LEU A 50 -8.83 3.14 11.13
N GLN A 51 -8.23 2.78 9.98
CA GLN A 51 -7.51 1.50 9.85
C GLN A 51 -6.30 1.41 10.80
N ASP A 52 -5.60 2.51 11.04
CA ASP A 52 -4.43 2.54 11.92
C ASP A 52 -4.83 2.50 13.39
N VAL A 53 -5.97 3.10 13.74
CA VAL A 53 -6.60 2.94 15.06
C VAL A 53 -6.87 1.46 15.32
N PHE A 54 -7.56 0.76 14.41
CA PHE A 54 -7.84 -0.67 14.57
C PHE A 54 -6.59 -1.54 14.57
N LYS A 55 -5.54 -1.19 13.81
CA LYS A 55 -4.23 -1.89 13.90
C LYS A 55 -3.60 -1.71 15.28
N LYS A 56 -3.57 -0.48 15.81
CA LYS A 56 -2.98 -0.20 17.13
C LYS A 56 -3.78 -0.85 18.25
N VAL A 57 -5.11 -0.84 18.19
CA VAL A 57 -5.99 -1.54 19.15
C VAL A 57 -5.75 -3.05 19.13
N ARG A 58 -5.63 -3.66 17.94
CA ARG A 58 -5.30 -5.09 17.82
C ARG A 58 -3.93 -5.42 18.44
N ARG A 59 -2.94 -4.54 18.31
CA ARG A 59 -1.63 -4.71 18.98
C ARG A 59 -1.74 -4.66 20.50
N ILE A 60 -2.57 -3.77 21.03
CA ILE A 60 -2.85 -3.67 22.47
C ILE A 60 -3.56 -4.94 22.97
N ALA A 61 -4.51 -5.45 22.20
CA ALA A 61 -5.27 -6.64 22.55
C ALA A 61 -4.49 -7.96 22.33
N GLU A 62 -3.21 -7.91 21.97
CA GLU A 62 -2.38 -9.06 21.57
C GLU A 62 -2.96 -9.92 20.42
N LYS A 63 -3.96 -9.39 19.71
CA LYS A 63 -4.61 -10.01 18.55
C LYS A 63 -3.96 -9.61 17.22
N TYR A 64 -2.87 -8.85 17.28
CA TYR A 64 -2.14 -8.44 16.09
C TYR A 64 -1.21 -9.57 15.65
N SER A 65 -1.57 -10.23 14.55
CA SER A 65 -0.64 -11.04 13.80
C SER A 65 0.12 -10.16 12.83
N ALA A 66 1.44 -10.10 12.94
CA ALA A 66 2.26 -9.46 11.92
C ALA A 66 2.13 -10.31 10.64
N PRO A 67 1.90 -9.70 9.46
CA PRO A 67 1.96 -10.44 8.22
C PRO A 67 3.35 -11.08 8.10
N SER A 68 3.38 -12.35 7.68
CA SER A 68 4.63 -13.04 7.41
C SER A 68 5.41 -12.26 6.36
N PRO A 69 6.74 -12.07 6.54
CA PRO A 69 7.56 -11.46 5.51
C PRO A 69 7.41 -12.28 4.21
N PRO A 70 7.37 -11.62 3.05
CA PRO A 70 7.30 -12.33 1.78
C PRO A 70 8.53 -13.25 1.65
N VAL A 71 8.29 -14.50 1.28
CA VAL A 71 9.35 -15.48 1.02
C VAL A 71 9.33 -15.76 -0.48
N LEU A 72 10.45 -15.49 -1.15
CA LEU A 72 10.64 -15.93 -2.53
C LEU A 72 11.16 -17.36 -2.55
N LEU A 73 10.52 -18.20 -3.36
CA LEU A 73 10.98 -19.54 -3.72
C LEU A 73 11.75 -19.44 -5.04
N LEU A 74 13.04 -19.73 -5.02
CA LEU A 74 13.83 -19.89 -6.24
C LEU A 74 13.67 -21.30 -6.81
N SER A 75 13.89 -21.45 -8.11
CA SER A 75 13.72 -22.69 -8.90
C SER A 75 14.52 -23.92 -8.41
N ALA A 76 15.40 -23.74 -7.42
CA ALA A 76 16.22 -24.79 -6.80
C ALA A 76 15.78 -25.14 -5.34
N GLY A 77 14.56 -24.77 -4.93
CA GLY A 77 14.05 -25.01 -3.57
C GLY A 77 14.69 -24.12 -2.49
N ARG A 78 15.47 -23.11 -2.89
CA ARG A 78 16.05 -22.12 -1.97
C ARG A 78 15.00 -21.04 -1.67
N THR A 79 14.80 -20.74 -0.39
CA THR A 79 13.92 -19.67 0.07
C THR A 79 14.72 -18.43 0.46
N VAL A 80 14.24 -17.26 0.07
CA VAL A 80 14.82 -15.97 0.46
C VAL A 80 13.73 -15.11 1.10
N ALA A 81 13.94 -14.71 2.35
CA ALA A 81 12.99 -13.90 3.12
C ALA A 81 13.45 -12.45 3.35
N HIS A 82 14.72 -12.14 3.04
CA HIS A 82 15.27 -10.81 3.29
C HIS A 82 14.81 -9.82 2.20
N PRO A 83 14.09 -8.73 2.54
CA PRO A 83 13.47 -7.84 1.55
C PRO A 83 14.44 -7.24 0.53
N LYS A 84 15.65 -6.86 0.96
CA LYS A 84 16.68 -6.34 0.05
C LYS A 84 17.08 -7.38 -1.01
N THR A 85 17.38 -8.60 -0.58
CA THR A 85 17.77 -9.70 -1.46
C THR A 85 16.65 -10.07 -2.43
N ILE A 86 15.40 -10.01 -1.96
CA ILE A 86 14.21 -10.17 -2.81
C ILE A 86 14.19 -9.12 -3.92
N ALA A 87 14.39 -7.84 -3.57
CA ALA A 87 14.44 -6.74 -4.54
C ALA A 87 15.60 -6.86 -5.53
N ASP A 88 16.79 -7.24 -5.06
CA ASP A 88 17.98 -7.45 -5.89
C ASP A 88 17.73 -8.59 -6.90
N LEU A 89 17.15 -9.72 -6.47
CA LEU A 89 16.79 -10.85 -7.34
C LEU A 89 15.76 -10.47 -8.41
N PHE A 90 14.73 -9.70 -8.05
CA PHE A 90 13.79 -9.17 -9.04
C PHE A 90 14.50 -8.29 -10.05
N THR A 91 15.37 -7.40 -9.58
CA THR A 91 16.13 -6.48 -10.44
C THR A 91 17.01 -7.26 -11.42
N GLU A 92 17.74 -8.27 -10.94
CA GLU A 92 18.55 -9.15 -11.78
C GLU A 92 17.72 -9.92 -12.81
N HIS A 93 16.59 -10.48 -12.40
CA HIS A 93 15.69 -11.20 -13.29
C HIS A 93 15.14 -10.28 -14.38
N PHE A 94 14.59 -9.12 -14.03
CA PHE A 94 14.08 -8.15 -15.01
C PHE A 94 15.19 -7.63 -15.92
N ALA A 95 16.39 -7.36 -15.39
CA ALA A 95 17.54 -6.98 -16.19
C ALA A 95 17.92 -8.09 -17.18
N SER A 96 17.88 -9.37 -16.79
CA SER A 96 18.16 -10.48 -17.69
C SER A 96 17.11 -10.64 -18.80
N VAL A 97 15.83 -10.42 -18.49
CA VAL A 97 14.74 -10.47 -19.49
C VAL A 97 14.83 -9.27 -20.43
N TYR A 98 15.19 -8.10 -19.91
CA TYR A 98 15.29 -6.87 -20.68
C TYR A 98 16.53 -6.84 -21.57
N ARG A 99 17.63 -7.49 -21.17
CA ARG A 99 18.81 -7.65 -22.02
C ARG A 99 18.34 -8.28 -23.34
N LYS A 100 18.43 -7.50 -24.41
CA LYS A 100 18.10 -7.97 -25.75
C LYS A 100 19.18 -8.92 -26.23
N ASP A 101 19.21 -10.13 -25.69
CA ASP A 101 20.08 -11.19 -26.18
C ASP A 101 19.67 -11.55 -27.62
N PRO A 102 20.53 -11.33 -28.63
CA PRO A 102 20.24 -11.71 -30.01
C PRO A 102 20.10 -13.22 -30.20
N ALA A 103 20.63 -14.04 -29.27
CA ALA A 103 20.58 -15.49 -29.29
C ALA A 103 19.36 -16.06 -28.54
N ALA A 104 18.55 -15.22 -27.87
CA ALA A 104 17.38 -15.69 -27.14
C ALA A 104 16.29 -16.23 -28.09
N PRO A 105 15.54 -17.27 -27.69
CA PRO A 105 14.35 -17.71 -28.41
C PRO A 105 13.39 -16.53 -28.63
N GLY A 106 13.05 -16.24 -29.89
CA GLY A 106 12.18 -15.11 -30.26
C GLY A 106 12.89 -13.78 -30.49
N ALA A 107 14.21 -13.69 -30.38
CA ALA A 107 14.97 -12.46 -30.63
C ALA A 107 14.80 -11.93 -32.07
N LEU A 108 14.83 -12.82 -33.07
CA LEU A 108 14.57 -12.47 -34.47
C LEU A 108 13.15 -11.95 -34.70
N HIS A 109 12.15 -12.57 -34.07
CA HIS A 109 10.77 -12.12 -34.15
C HIS A 109 10.60 -10.73 -33.50
N ARG A 110 11.18 -10.51 -32.32
CA ARG A 110 11.20 -9.19 -31.67
C ARG A 110 11.87 -8.13 -32.55
N GLN A 111 13.04 -8.42 -33.11
CA GLN A 111 13.75 -7.47 -33.97
C GLN A 111 12.94 -7.13 -35.24
N SER A 112 12.28 -8.12 -35.84
CA SER A 112 11.38 -7.91 -36.97
C SER A 112 10.18 -7.02 -36.58
N MET A 113 9.53 -7.28 -35.45
CA MET A 113 8.39 -6.48 -34.98
C MET A 113 8.79 -5.07 -34.55
N GLU A 114 9.94 -4.90 -33.87
CA GLU A 114 10.47 -3.59 -33.47
C GLU A 114 10.95 -2.75 -34.66
N SER A 115 11.29 -3.39 -35.79
CA SER A 115 11.65 -2.69 -37.04
C SER A 115 10.45 -2.14 -37.80
N LEU A 116 9.24 -2.63 -37.50
CA LEU A 116 8.00 -2.07 -38.03
C LEU A 116 7.74 -0.74 -37.30
N GLY A 117 7.79 0.37 -38.02
CA GLY A 117 7.39 1.66 -37.47
C GLY A 117 5.95 1.60 -36.96
N VAL A 118 5.70 2.15 -35.78
CA VAL A 118 4.34 2.23 -35.23
C VAL A 118 3.54 3.20 -36.08
N ASN A 119 2.51 2.69 -36.75
CA ASN A 119 1.59 3.52 -37.50
C ASN A 119 0.48 4.02 -36.59
N PHE A 120 0.46 5.33 -36.33
CA PHE A 120 -0.59 6.01 -35.57
C PHE A 120 -1.72 6.54 -36.45
N SER A 121 -1.71 6.28 -37.77
CA SER A 121 -2.82 6.67 -38.64
C SER A 121 -4.07 5.90 -38.26
N SER A 122 -5.09 6.61 -37.82
CA SER A 122 -6.42 6.09 -37.53
C SER A 122 -7.42 6.77 -38.47
N THR A 123 -8.39 6.00 -38.97
CA THR A 123 -9.53 6.52 -39.75
C THR A 123 -10.66 7.02 -38.85
N GLY A 124 -10.55 6.86 -37.52
CA GLY A 124 -11.57 7.25 -36.53
C GLY A 124 -12.82 6.38 -36.56
N GLY A 125 -12.90 5.39 -37.46
CA GLY A 125 -14.05 4.49 -37.64
C GLY A 125 -13.97 3.20 -36.83
N GLU A 126 -13.07 3.13 -35.87
CA GLU A 126 -12.90 1.96 -35.01
C GLU A 126 -14.12 1.76 -34.11
N SER A 127 -14.41 0.50 -33.76
CA SER A 127 -15.57 0.16 -32.95
C SER A 127 -15.54 0.78 -31.54
N TYR A 128 -14.37 1.16 -31.04
CA TYR A 128 -14.23 1.86 -29.76
C TYR A 128 -14.47 3.37 -29.85
N ASN A 129 -14.58 3.92 -31.06
CA ASN A 129 -14.85 5.35 -31.30
C ASN A 129 -16.34 5.65 -31.48
N VAL A 130 -17.20 4.63 -31.42
CA VAL A 130 -18.66 4.81 -31.49
C VAL A 130 -19.21 5.48 -30.21
N PRO A 131 -20.38 6.12 -30.27
CA PRO A 131 -21.00 6.73 -29.10
C PRO A 131 -21.32 5.70 -28.03
N PHE A 132 -21.25 6.12 -26.77
CA PHE A 132 -21.64 5.30 -25.63
C PHE A 132 -23.09 4.83 -25.76
N SER A 133 -23.27 3.55 -25.49
CA SER A 133 -24.56 2.88 -25.42
C SER A 133 -25.19 3.00 -24.03
N VAL A 134 -26.50 2.79 -23.97
CA VAL A 134 -27.25 2.68 -22.70
C VAL A 134 -26.67 1.60 -21.80
N SER A 135 -26.28 0.45 -22.35
CA SER A 135 -25.70 -0.66 -21.60
C SER A 135 -24.36 -0.32 -20.97
N GLU A 136 -23.49 0.38 -21.69
CA GLU A 136 -22.18 0.79 -21.17
C GLU A 136 -22.34 1.77 -20.03
N LEU A 137 -23.19 2.79 -20.19
CA LEU A 137 -23.40 3.78 -19.13
C LEU A 137 -24.08 3.16 -17.89
N ARG A 138 -25.05 2.25 -18.08
CA ARG A 138 -25.66 1.50 -16.96
C ARG A 138 -24.63 0.66 -16.21
N THR A 139 -23.76 -0.02 -16.95
CA THR A 139 -22.70 -0.84 -16.37
C THR A 139 -21.67 0.02 -15.63
N ALA A 140 -21.30 1.17 -16.19
CA ALA A 140 -20.39 2.10 -15.52
C ALA A 140 -20.96 2.57 -14.18
N PHE A 141 -22.23 3.00 -14.16
CA PHE A 141 -22.88 3.45 -12.92
C PHE A 141 -23.07 2.32 -11.90
N SER A 142 -23.33 1.08 -12.32
CA SER A 142 -23.45 -0.04 -11.38
C SER A 142 -22.14 -0.33 -10.63
N HIS A 143 -20.99 0.04 -11.18
CA HIS A 143 -19.68 -0.14 -10.56
C HIS A 143 -19.26 1.04 -9.67
N CYS A 144 -20.00 2.14 -9.64
CA CYS A 144 -19.72 3.26 -8.75
C CYS A 144 -19.98 2.84 -7.28
N HIS A 145 -18.91 2.71 -6.50
CA HIS A 145 -18.99 2.36 -5.08
C HIS A 145 -19.41 3.56 -4.24
N ASP A 146 -20.01 3.31 -3.07
CA ASP A 146 -20.35 4.37 -2.14
C ASP A 146 -19.08 4.98 -1.55
N ALA A 147 -18.74 6.17 -2.05
CA ALA A 147 -17.70 7.03 -1.53
C ALA A 147 -18.34 8.27 -0.88
N SER A 148 -17.59 8.96 -0.03
CA SER A 148 -18.01 10.26 0.48
C SER A 148 -18.38 11.19 -0.68
N PRO A 149 -19.49 11.92 -0.60
CA PRO A 149 -19.89 12.85 -1.65
C PRO A 149 -18.81 13.91 -1.87
N ASN A 150 -18.70 14.38 -3.11
CA ASN A 150 -17.80 15.46 -3.47
C ASN A 150 -18.35 16.79 -2.90
N PRO A 151 -17.67 17.96 -3.04
CA PRO A 151 -18.22 19.25 -2.62
C PRO A 151 -19.54 19.67 -3.30
N ASP A 152 -20.00 18.92 -4.29
CA ASP A 152 -21.32 19.05 -4.90
C ASP A 152 -22.44 18.41 -4.06
N ASP A 153 -22.09 17.70 -2.98
CA ASP A 153 -22.99 16.93 -2.13
C ASP A 153 -23.83 15.89 -2.88
N ILE A 154 -23.33 15.36 -4.01
CA ILE A 154 -24.01 14.32 -4.81
C ILE A 154 -23.37 12.94 -4.53
N PRO A 155 -24.08 12.03 -3.82
CA PRO A 155 -23.59 10.67 -3.61
C PRO A 155 -23.67 9.83 -4.88
N TYR A 156 -22.75 8.88 -5.06
CA TYR A 156 -22.79 7.92 -6.18
C TYR A 156 -24.07 7.09 -6.25
N ALA A 157 -24.79 6.93 -5.13
CA ALA A 157 -26.11 6.33 -5.09
C ALA A 157 -27.13 7.02 -6.02
N PHE A 158 -27.00 8.34 -6.22
CA PHE A 158 -27.89 9.08 -7.12
C PHE A 158 -27.66 8.69 -8.57
N LEU A 159 -26.41 8.44 -8.99
CA LEU A 159 -26.12 7.98 -10.35
C LEU A 159 -26.67 6.57 -10.61
N ARG A 160 -26.67 5.70 -9.59
CA ARG A 160 -27.22 4.34 -9.69
C ARG A 160 -28.75 4.30 -9.76
N HIS A 161 -29.41 5.27 -9.14
CA HIS A 161 -30.86 5.30 -8.96
C HIS A 161 -31.53 6.52 -9.60
N MET A 162 -30.87 7.16 -10.57
CA MET A 162 -31.42 8.31 -11.27
C MET A 162 -32.65 7.93 -12.11
N SER A 163 -33.53 8.90 -12.34
CA SER A 163 -34.67 8.73 -13.25
C SER A 163 -34.22 8.44 -14.69
N ASP A 164 -35.04 7.74 -15.47
CA ASP A 164 -34.76 7.46 -16.88
C ASP A 164 -34.51 8.75 -17.69
N SER A 165 -35.25 9.83 -17.40
CA SER A 165 -35.05 11.12 -18.06
C SER A 165 -33.67 11.73 -17.78
N ALA A 166 -33.22 11.65 -16.51
CA ALA A 166 -31.90 12.14 -16.14
C ALA A 166 -30.80 11.25 -16.75
N PHE A 167 -31.02 9.93 -16.79
CA PHE A 167 -30.10 8.99 -17.41
C PHE A 167 -29.93 9.26 -18.91
N THR A 168 -31.03 9.44 -19.65
CA THR A 168 -31.00 9.78 -21.08
C THR A 168 -30.30 11.11 -21.32
N PHE A 169 -30.54 12.11 -20.48
CA PHE A 169 -29.83 13.39 -20.56
C PHE A 169 -28.33 13.22 -20.39
N SER A 170 -27.88 12.50 -19.35
CA SER A 170 -26.46 12.23 -19.13
C SER A 170 -25.82 11.47 -20.30
N LEU A 171 -26.48 10.45 -20.84
CA LEU A 171 -25.99 9.71 -22.00
C LEU A 171 -25.77 10.63 -23.22
N ASN A 172 -26.76 11.46 -23.53
CA ASN A 172 -26.68 12.40 -24.64
C ASN A 172 -25.58 13.44 -24.42
N PHE A 173 -25.44 13.92 -23.18
CA PHE A 173 -24.40 14.87 -22.81
C PHE A 173 -23.00 14.29 -22.98
N TYR A 174 -22.74 13.07 -22.51
CA TYR A 174 -21.45 12.41 -22.70
C TYR A 174 -21.15 12.13 -24.18
N ASN A 175 -22.14 11.70 -24.95
CA ASN A 175 -21.99 11.49 -26.38
C ASN A 175 -21.75 12.80 -27.16
N MET A 176 -22.34 13.91 -26.70
CA MET A 176 -22.06 15.23 -27.26
C MET A 176 -20.60 15.62 -27.02
N ILE A 177 -20.08 15.48 -25.80
CA ILE A 177 -18.67 15.75 -25.49
C ILE A 177 -17.76 14.82 -26.31
N TRP A 178 -18.11 13.54 -26.40
CA TRP A 178 -17.33 12.55 -27.16
C TRP A 178 -17.18 12.93 -28.64
N HIS A 179 -18.25 13.42 -29.26
CA HIS A 179 -18.22 13.83 -30.67
C HIS A 179 -17.58 15.18 -30.91
N THR A 180 -17.84 16.15 -30.05
CA THR A 180 -17.38 17.54 -30.25
C THR A 180 -15.96 17.76 -29.73
N GLY A 181 -15.53 16.97 -28.74
CA GLY A 181 -14.32 17.22 -27.98
C GLY A 181 -14.39 18.49 -27.13
N GLU A 182 -15.56 19.11 -27.02
CA GLU A 182 -15.77 20.37 -26.31
C GLU A 182 -16.28 20.09 -24.89
N PHE A 183 -15.62 20.69 -23.91
CA PHE A 183 -16.04 20.64 -22.52
C PHE A 183 -16.80 21.91 -22.13
N PRO A 184 -17.74 21.85 -21.18
CA PRO A 184 -18.35 23.04 -20.61
C PRO A 184 -17.28 24.02 -20.11
N SER A 185 -17.42 25.30 -20.45
CA SER A 185 -16.47 26.34 -20.02
C SER A 185 -16.32 26.46 -18.51
N SER A 186 -17.33 26.02 -17.75
CA SER A 186 -17.30 25.96 -16.28
C SER A 186 -16.32 24.91 -15.71
N TRP A 187 -15.80 24.01 -16.53
CA TRP A 187 -14.84 22.97 -16.12
C TRP A 187 -13.38 23.35 -16.40
N ALA A 188 -13.14 24.48 -17.05
CA ALA A 188 -11.81 25.00 -17.35
C ALA A 188 -11.16 25.68 -16.14
#